data_AF-A0A2N1PZR6-F1
#
_entry.id   AF-A0A2N1PZR6-F1
#
_cell.length_a   1.000
_cell.length_b   1.000
_cell.length_c   1.000
_cell.angle_alpha   90.00
_cell.angle_beta   90.00
_cell.angle_gamma   90.00
#
_symmetry.space_group_name_H-M   'P 1'
#
loop_
_entity.id
_entity.type
_entity.pdbx_description
1 polymer ?
#
loop_
_entity_poly.entity_id
_entity_poly.type
_entity_poly.pdbx_seq_one_letter_code
_entity_poly.pdbx_strand_id
1 'polypeptide(L)'
;MKQQRISFKESEHVYFLISSMIFILSVIFLILGYIFVKMIESSPVILLYISTALLYYLLPHFMYGLFSFFYFQVKVKHKIVHSRAYKTFIGILTTPISAIILYTAILLLSFSQCVSE
;
A
#
# COMPACT_ATOMS: atom_id res chain seq x y z
N MET A 1 26.41 -15.55 -8.93
CA MET A 1 25.34 -14.87 -9.73
C MET A 1 23.95 -15.49 -9.54
N LYS A 2 23.78 -16.82 -9.43
CA LYS A 2 22.46 -17.48 -9.23
C LYS A 2 21.77 -17.05 -7.92
N GLN A 3 22.54 -16.93 -6.83
CA GLN A 3 22.02 -16.57 -5.49
C GLN A 3 21.50 -15.11 -5.40
N GLN A 4 22.18 -14.14 -6.01
CA GLN A 4 21.69 -12.75 -6.09
C GLN A 4 20.40 -12.61 -6.91
N ARG A 5 20.21 -13.46 -7.93
CA ARG A 5 18.99 -13.44 -8.76
C ARG A 5 17.77 -13.98 -7.99
N ILE A 6 17.95 -15.01 -7.17
CA ILE A 6 16.87 -15.62 -6.37
C ILE A 6 16.43 -14.64 -5.27
N SER A 7 17.39 -14.09 -4.52
CA SER A 7 17.12 -13.11 -3.45
C SER A 7 16.39 -11.84 -3.96
N PHE A 8 16.74 -11.32 -5.14
CA PHE A 8 16.04 -10.17 -5.72
C PHE A 8 14.59 -10.50 -6.11
N LYS A 9 14.37 -11.67 -6.74
CA LYS A 9 13.01 -12.10 -7.14
C LYS A 9 12.09 -12.34 -5.94
N GLU A 10 12.62 -12.90 -4.86
CA GLU A 10 11.87 -13.08 -3.61
C GLU A 10 11.51 -11.74 -2.99
N SER A 11 12.47 -10.81 -2.88
CA SER A 11 12.21 -9.45 -2.38
C SER A 11 11.17 -8.71 -3.21
N GLU A 12 11.25 -8.78 -4.54
CA GLU A 12 10.27 -8.20 -5.46
C GLU A 12 8.88 -8.83 -5.29
N HIS A 13 8.80 -10.16 -5.07
CA HIS A 13 7.53 -10.83 -4.82
C HIS A 13 6.89 -10.43 -3.49
N VAL A 14 7.69 -10.36 -2.41
CA VAL A 14 7.24 -9.94 -1.09
C VAL A 14 6.73 -8.49 -1.13
N TYR A 15 7.48 -7.59 -1.76
CA TYR A 15 7.07 -6.20 -1.93
C TYR A 15 5.73 -6.07 -2.65
N PHE A 16 5.55 -6.83 -3.73
CA PHE A 16 4.29 -6.86 -4.47
C PHE A 16 3.15 -7.43 -3.64
N LEU A 17 3.36 -8.53 -2.91
CA LEU A 17 2.36 -9.12 -2.04
C LEU A 17 1.88 -8.11 -0.99
N ILE A 18 2.81 -7.45 -0.30
CA ILE A 18 2.49 -6.41 0.68
C ILE A 18 1.70 -5.27 0.03
N SER A 19 2.13 -4.80 -1.15
CA SER A 19 1.44 -3.74 -1.89
C SER A 19 0.00 -4.12 -2.25
N SER A 20 -0.22 -5.36 -2.69
CA SER A 20 -1.55 -5.90 -2.99
C SER A 20 -2.42 -6.03 -1.73
N MET A 21 -1.85 -6.50 -0.61
CA MET A 21 -2.59 -6.60 0.65
C MET A 21 -3.01 -5.23 1.17
N ILE A 22 -2.14 -4.23 1.11
CA ILE A 22 -2.47 -2.85 1.52
C ILE A 22 -3.55 -2.29 0.61
N PHE A 23 -3.48 -2.52 -0.70
CA PHE A 23 -4.52 -2.09 -1.63
C PHE A 23 -5.89 -2.70 -1.30
N ILE A 24 -5.95 -4.02 -1.11
CA ILE A 24 -7.19 -4.72 -0.73
C ILE A 24 -7.73 -4.17 0.59
N LEU A 25 -6.87 -4.00 1.58
CA LEU A 25 -7.26 -3.48 2.89
C LEU A 25 -7.75 -2.03 2.80
N SER A 26 -7.16 -1.22 1.91
CA SER A 26 -7.60 0.16 1.65
C SER A 26 -9.02 0.19 1.09
N VAL A 27 -9.33 -0.70 0.15
CA VAL A 27 -10.69 -0.84 -0.40
C VAL A 27 -11.68 -1.31 0.67
N ILE A 28 -11.29 -2.24 1.54
CA ILE A 28 -12.14 -2.68 2.66
C ILE A 28 -12.48 -1.50 3.58
N PHE A 29 -11.48 -0.70 3.99
CA PHE A 29 -11.72 0.49 4.81
C PHE A 29 -12.62 1.51 4.12
N LEU A 30 -12.47 1.69 2.81
CA LEU A 30 -13.35 2.59 2.04
C LEU A 30 -14.80 2.12 2.07
N ILE A 31 -15.03 0.82 1.85
CA ILE A 31 -16.38 0.23 1.89
C ILE A 31 -16.97 0.36 3.30
N LEU A 32 -16.20 0.07 4.34
CA LEU A 32 -16.64 0.23 5.73
C LEU A 32 -17.00 1.68 6.04
N GLY A 33 -16.14 2.64 5.69
CA GLY A 33 -16.42 4.06 5.87
C GLY A 33 -17.70 4.50 5.16
N TYR A 34 -17.91 4.03 3.92
CA TYR A 34 -19.14 4.29 3.18
C TYR A 34 -20.39 3.69 3.86
N ILE A 35 -20.29 2.46 4.38
CA ILE A 35 -21.39 1.81 5.11
C ILE A 35 -21.77 2.60 6.36
N PHE A 36 -20.80 2.99 7.19
CA PHE A 36 -21.06 3.76 8.42
C PHE A 36 -21.73 5.11 8.13
N VAL A 37 -21.21 5.86 7.14
CA VAL A 37 -21.84 7.11 6.71
C VAL A 37 -23.27 6.89 6.23
N LYS A 38 -23.52 5.82 5.47
CA LYS A 38 -24.86 5.51 4.95
C LYS A 38 -25.83 5.05 6.05
N MET A 39 -25.35 4.36 7.07
CA MET A 39 -26.17 3.87 8.19
C MET A 39 -26.39 4.94 9.26
N ILE A 40 -25.72 6.11 9.18
CA ILE A 40 -25.79 7.15 10.21
C ILE A 40 -25.32 6.54 11.56
N GLU A 41 -24.33 5.66 11.48
CA GLU A 41 -23.75 4.99 12.64
C GLU A 41 -22.31 5.45 12.86
N SER A 42 -21.96 5.63 14.12
CA SER A 42 -20.61 6.00 14.55
C SER A 42 -19.62 4.88 14.24
N SER A 43 -18.64 5.16 13.38
CA SER A 43 -17.59 4.16 13.15
C SER A 43 -16.71 3.96 14.40
N PRO A 44 -16.32 2.71 14.71
CA PRO A 44 -15.40 2.41 15.79
C PRO A 44 -14.08 3.16 15.64
N VAL A 45 -13.64 3.85 16.71
CA VAL A 45 -12.38 4.63 16.73
C VAL A 45 -11.15 3.79 16.35
N ILE A 46 -11.18 2.50 16.67
CA ILE A 46 -10.11 1.56 16.29
C ILE A 46 -9.90 1.50 14.76
N LEU A 47 -10.97 1.60 13.95
CA LEU A 47 -10.86 1.58 12.48
C LEU A 47 -10.16 2.83 11.97
N LEU A 48 -10.43 3.99 12.59
CA LEU A 48 -9.77 5.24 12.25
C LEU A 48 -8.27 5.19 12.59
N TYR A 49 -7.90 4.64 13.75
CA TYR A 49 -6.49 4.46 14.12
C TYR A 49 -5.76 3.51 13.17
N ILE A 50 -6.36 2.36 12.85
CA ILE A 50 -5.72 1.37 11.96
C ILE A 50 -5.55 1.94 10.55
N SER A 51 -6.58 2.58 9.99
CA SER A 51 -6.51 3.20 8.66
C SER A 51 -5.48 4.34 8.64
N THR A 52 -5.39 5.16 9.68
CA THR A 52 -4.36 6.21 9.78
C THR A 52 -2.95 5.62 9.88
N ALA A 53 -2.76 4.56 10.65
CA ALA A 53 -1.46 3.88 10.75
C ALA A 53 -1.01 3.27 9.42
N LEU A 54 -1.94 2.65 8.67
CA LEU A 54 -1.68 2.17 7.31
C LEU A 54 -1.33 3.31 6.35
N LEU A 55 -1.96 4.48 6.50
CA LEU A 55 -1.64 5.67 5.68
C LEU A 55 -0.18 6.07 5.89
N TYR A 56 0.26 6.15 7.16
CA TYR A 56 1.64 6.48 7.48
C TYR A 56 2.63 5.41 7.02
N TYR A 57 2.24 4.13 7.03
CA TYR A 57 3.07 3.03 6.52
C TYR A 57 3.30 3.11 5.00
N LEU A 58 2.38 3.68 4.23
CA LEU A 58 2.54 3.82 2.78
C LEU A 58 3.75 4.66 2.38
N LEU A 59 4.16 5.64 3.19
CA LEU A 59 5.33 6.49 2.91
C LEU A 59 6.66 5.71 2.92
N PRO A 60 7.06 5.02 4.01
CA PRO A 60 8.28 4.21 4.01
C PRO A 60 8.19 3.05 3.01
N HIS A 61 7.00 2.48 2.78
CA HIS A 61 6.80 1.43 1.77
C HIS A 61 7.05 1.94 0.35
N PHE A 62 6.57 3.16 0.03
CA PHE A 62 6.84 3.82 -1.25
C PHE A 62 8.32 4.11 -1.43
N MET A 63 8.98 4.66 -0.40
CA MET A 63 10.42 4.95 -0.41
C MET A 63 11.25 3.68 -0.62
N TYR A 64 10.89 2.58 0.04
CA TYR A 64 11.52 1.28 -0.18
C TYR A 64 11.34 0.81 -1.63
N GLY A 65 10.14 0.93 -2.19
CA GLY A 65 9.87 0.61 -3.60
C GLY A 65 10.77 1.39 -4.56
N LEU A 66 10.84 2.71 -4.39
CA LEU A 66 11.72 3.58 -5.19
C LEU A 66 13.18 3.17 -5.05
N PHE A 67 13.68 3.00 -3.82
CA PHE A 67 15.05 2.60 -3.57
C PHE A 67 15.39 1.25 -4.22
N SER A 68 14.50 0.25 -4.08
CA SER A 68 14.65 -1.07 -4.68
C SER A 68 14.68 -0.99 -6.22
N PHE A 69 13.84 -0.16 -6.81
CA PHE A 69 13.83 0.08 -8.25
C PHE A 69 15.11 0.77 -8.74
N PHE A 70 15.57 1.83 -8.06
CA PHE A 70 16.84 2.50 -8.38
C PHE A 70 18.03 1.56 -8.23
N TYR A 71 18.09 0.79 -7.15
CA TYR A 71 19.12 -0.23 -6.94
C TYR A 71 19.14 -1.25 -8.10
N PHE A 72 17.96 -1.68 -8.55
CA PHE A 72 17.84 -2.58 -9.69
C PHE A 72 18.41 -1.95 -10.98
N GLN A 73 18.03 -0.72 -11.30
CA GLN A 73 18.49 -0.03 -12.52
C GLN A 73 20.01 0.19 -12.53
N VAL A 74 20.58 0.64 -11.40
CA VAL A 74 22.01 1.02 -11.32
C VAL A 74 22.92 -0.21 -11.20
N LYS A 75 22.59 -1.17 -10.32
CA LYS A 75 23.51 -2.26 -9.95
C LYS A 75 23.18 -3.63 -10.56
N VAL A 76 21.91 -3.89 -10.89
CA VAL A 76 21.44 -5.25 -11.20
C VAL A 76 21.14 -5.44 -12.68
N LYS A 77 20.55 -4.44 -13.35
CA LYS A 77 20.14 -4.51 -14.77
C LYS A 77 21.27 -4.96 -15.70
N HIS A 78 22.49 -4.47 -15.48
CA HIS A 78 23.66 -4.81 -16.29
C HIS A 78 24.20 -6.23 -16.02
N LYS A 79 23.84 -6.86 -14.90
CA LYS A 79 24.33 -8.20 -14.51
C LYS A 79 23.32 -9.31 -14.80
N ILE A 80 22.07 -8.98 -15.11
CA ILE A 80 20.99 -9.96 -15.27
C ILE A 80 20.18 -9.69 -16.54
N VAL A 81 20.59 -10.32 -17.64
CA VAL A 81 20.07 -10.13 -19.01
C VAL A 81 18.57 -10.42 -19.18
N HIS A 82 17.88 -11.02 -18.19
CA HIS A 82 16.48 -11.45 -18.29
C HIS A 82 15.62 -11.18 -17.03
N SER A 83 16.05 -10.32 -16.10
CA SER A 83 15.19 -9.94 -14.96
C SER A 83 14.41 -8.67 -15.28
N ARG A 84 13.10 -8.65 -15.07
CA ARG A 84 12.26 -7.45 -15.17
C ARG A 84 11.72 -7.14 -13.78
N ALA A 85 11.93 -5.92 -13.29
CA ALA A 85 11.44 -5.44 -11.99
C ALA A 85 9.97 -4.95 -12.07
N TYR A 86 9.12 -5.70 -12.77
CA TYR A 86 7.77 -5.27 -13.10
C TYR A 86 6.85 -5.27 -11.87
N LYS A 87 7.03 -6.20 -10.93
CA LYS A 87 6.20 -6.26 -9.73
C LYS A 87 6.55 -5.12 -8.77
N THR A 88 7.82 -4.75 -8.67
CA THR A 88 8.24 -3.55 -7.93
C THR A 88 7.64 -2.29 -8.56
N PHE A 89 7.66 -2.17 -9.88
CA PHE A 89 7.04 -1.03 -10.57
C PHE A 89 5.52 -0.95 -10.32
N ILE A 90 4.81 -2.08 -10.42
CA ILE A 90 3.38 -2.12 -10.11
C ILE A 90 3.13 -1.74 -8.64
N GLY A 91 3.93 -2.25 -7.70
CA GLY A 91 3.81 -1.89 -6.28
C GLY A 91 4.03 -0.40 -6.01
N ILE A 92 5.01 0.22 -6.68
CA ILE A 92 5.26 1.67 -6.60
C ILE A 92 4.05 2.44 -7.10
N LEU A 93 3.40 2.01 -8.17
CA LEU A 93 2.20 2.67 -8.71
C LEU A 93 0.94 2.42 -7.89
N THR A 94 0.77 1.23 -7.31
CA THR A 94 -0.39 0.93 -6.47
C THR A 94 -0.31 1.64 -5.12
N THR A 95 0.88 1.95 -4.62
CA THR A 95 1.07 2.65 -3.33
C THR A 95 0.38 4.03 -3.26
N PRO A 96 0.56 4.99 -4.20
CA PRO A 96 -0.15 6.27 -4.17
C PRO A 96 -1.66 6.10 -4.40
N ILE A 97 -2.08 5.11 -5.20
CA ILE A 97 -3.50 4.79 -5.39
C ILE A 97 -4.12 4.33 -4.07
N SER A 98 -3.46 3.41 -3.36
CA SER A 98 -3.86 2.98 -2.02
C SER A 98 -3.91 4.14 -1.05
N ALA A 99 -2.97 5.09 -1.11
CA ALA A 99 -2.96 6.27 -0.25
C ALA A 99 -4.20 7.15 -0.46
N ILE A 100 -4.59 7.40 -1.72
CA ILE A 100 -5.80 8.19 -2.04
C ILE A 100 -7.05 7.48 -1.52
N ILE A 101 -7.16 6.16 -1.75
CA ILE A 101 -8.28 5.34 -1.28
C ILE A 101 -8.36 5.41 0.25
N LEU A 102 -7.24 5.21 0.93
CA LEU A 102 -7.19 5.18 2.39
C LEU A 102 -7.47 6.56 3.01
N TYR A 103 -6.99 7.63 2.38
CA TYR A 103 -7.31 9.00 2.79
C TYR A 103 -8.82 9.27 2.68
N THR A 104 -9.44 8.82 1.60
CA THR A 104 -10.90 8.91 1.41
C THR A 104 -11.65 8.09 2.46
N ALA A 105 -11.16 6.88 2.77
CA ALA A 105 -11.73 6.04 3.81
C ALA A 105 -11.66 6.70 5.20
N ILE A 106 -10.52 7.31 5.54
CA ILE A 106 -10.33 8.06 6.79
C ILE A 106 -11.32 9.21 6.88
N LEU A 107 -11.52 9.99 5.80
CA LEU A 107 -12.51 11.06 5.79
C LEU A 107 -13.93 10.56 6.06
N LEU A 108 -14.33 9.46 5.40
CA LEU A 108 -15.65 8.85 5.61
C LEU A 108 -15.82 8.34 7.05
N LEU A 109 -14.81 7.65 7.59
CA LEU A 109 -14.81 7.17 8.97
C LEU A 109 -14.89 8.34 9.96
N SER A 110 -14.11 9.40 9.76
CA SER A 110 -14.17 10.61 10.59
C SER A 110 -15.54 11.28 10.52
N PHE A 111 -16.14 11.42 9.34
CA PHE A 111 -17.49 12.02 9.23
C PHE A 111 -18.56 11.21 9.94
N SER A 112 -18.49 9.87 9.89
CA SER A 112 -19.42 9.03 10.63
C SER A 112 -19.31 9.21 12.15
N GLN A 113 -18.16 9.62 12.68
CA GLN A 113 -17.99 9.89 14.11
C GLN A 113 -18.61 11.21 14.55
N CYS A 114 -18.68 12.21 13.66
CA CYS A 114 -19.35 13.48 13.97
C CYS A 114 -20.87 13.36 14.09
N VAL A 115 -21.48 12.27 13.59
CA VAL A 115 -22.93 12.01 13.71
C VAL A 115 -23.33 11.58 15.13
N SER A 116 -22.36 11.11 15.93
CA SER A 116 -22.57 10.65 17.31
C SER A 116 -22.66 11.75 18.36
N GLU A 117 -22.26 12.97 18.02
CA GLU A 117 -22.26 14.15 18.91
C GLU A 117 -23.53 14.98 18.69
#